data_AF-A0A248YIM6-F1
#
_entry.id   AF-A0A248YIM6-F1
#
_cell.length_a   1.000
_cell.length_b   1.000
_cell.length_c   1.000
_cell.angle_alpha   90.00
_cell.angle_beta   90.00
_cell.angle_gamma   90.00
#
_symmetry.space_group_name_H-M   'P 1'
#
loop_
_entity.id
_entity.type
_entity.pdbx_description
1 polymer ?
#
loop_
_entity_poly.entity_id
_entity_poly.type
_entity_poly.pdbx_seq_one_letter_code
_entity_poly.pdbx_strand_id
1 'polypeptide(L)'
;MKIGKLIAARQAEKSVLNLNATHLVLALIGLIGFGPLVALALVALVVVIAVLLVLGAASSSDAGPVDPSASAIPADVLTAMTGDGKGTFAEHLVPRPDAVEPIKDAATECDLISPAILAAQIEVESGFDAGKIGPDGREGISQVPQAAFTKLGEDDDGNGQISALDVSDSIHAQARYLCALATEIGKLLDDGTIVGDRLSLTLLAYRAGLDAVTRAGGMKAVDPGSYPFQVRALFRKYLTDAPEASASAPGASPSGASPTGADPTGASPQVVARQRIDEEDGVGLTVAEFERMFPSRNSFYTYQGLVEAMSRFPAFAGAGDPAVRRRELAAFLANVDHESGGLVYVEEVNRSLWGNYCDAAQPYGCPAGQTAYHGRGPIQLSWNTNYKAAGDAIGIDLLNDPDRVRREPAVAWQTALWFWMTQTGAGTMTPHAAITGTGGFGETIRSINGALECNGGNTAQVRSRIDSYQRFAAALGVDPGDHLDC
;
A
#
# COMPACT_ATOMS: atom_id res chain seq x y z
N MET A 1 1.14 -78.01 -38.72
CA MET A 1 1.81 -76.69 -38.64
C MET A 1 2.20 -76.34 -37.18
N LYS A 2 3.07 -77.14 -36.53
CA LYS A 2 3.47 -76.94 -35.11
C LYS A 2 4.97 -77.16 -34.80
N ILE A 3 5.83 -77.33 -35.80
CA ILE A 3 7.27 -77.63 -35.58
C ILE A 3 8.17 -76.38 -35.79
N GLY A 4 7.78 -75.43 -36.65
CA GLY A 4 8.58 -74.22 -36.91
C GLY A 4 8.71 -73.24 -35.73
N LYS A 5 7.69 -73.12 -34.87
CA LYS A 5 7.70 -72.17 -33.75
C LYS A 5 8.59 -72.61 -32.57
N LEU A 6 8.87 -73.90 -32.44
CA LEU A 6 9.70 -74.41 -31.33
C LEU A 6 11.21 -74.28 -31.61
N ILE A 7 11.63 -74.26 -32.88
CA ILE A 7 13.04 -74.05 -33.26
C ILE A 7 13.44 -72.58 -33.10
N ALA A 8 12.53 -71.65 -33.42
CA ALA A 8 12.77 -70.21 -33.25
C ALA A 8 12.91 -69.77 -31.77
N ALA A 9 12.14 -70.38 -30.85
CA ALA A 9 12.21 -70.04 -29.43
C ALA A 9 13.55 -70.46 -28.79
N ARG A 10 14.13 -71.59 -29.23
CA ARG A 10 15.41 -72.08 -28.68
C ARG A 10 16.63 -71.27 -29.14
N GLN A 11 16.52 -70.53 -30.25
CA GLN A 11 17.58 -69.64 -30.73
C GLN A 11 17.53 -68.25 -30.08
N ALA A 12 16.37 -67.80 -29.59
CA ALA A 12 16.23 -66.52 -28.88
C ALA A 12 16.75 -66.56 -27.44
N GLU A 13 16.66 -67.71 -26.76
CA GLU A 13 17.10 -67.85 -25.35
C GLU A 13 18.63 -67.80 -25.19
N LYS A 14 19.40 -68.12 -26.24
CA LYS A 14 20.88 -68.04 -26.21
C LYS A 14 21.45 -66.63 -26.39
N SER A 15 20.64 -65.60 -26.62
CA SER A 15 21.12 -64.23 -26.83
C SER A 15 21.11 -63.34 -25.57
N VAL A 16 20.48 -63.76 -24.48
CA VAL A 16 20.31 -62.92 -23.26
C VAL A 16 21.38 -63.17 -22.18
N LEU A 17 22.29 -64.14 -22.37
CA LEU A 17 23.27 -64.55 -21.35
C LEU A 17 24.74 -64.42 -21.79
N ASN A 18 25.06 -63.40 -22.60
CA ASN A 18 26.45 -62.98 -22.82
C ASN A 18 26.70 -61.61 -22.16
N LEU A 19 26.63 -61.56 -20.83
CA LEU A 19 27.23 -60.46 -20.08
C LEU A 19 28.74 -60.68 -20.03
N ASN A 20 29.48 -59.92 -20.82
CA ASN A 20 30.94 -59.86 -20.74
C ASN A 20 31.37 -59.22 -19.39
N ALA A 21 32.54 -59.61 -18.88
CA ALA A 21 33.15 -59.14 -17.64
C ALA A 21 33.14 -57.60 -17.49
N THR A 22 33.15 -56.86 -18.59
CA THR A 22 33.06 -55.39 -18.64
C THR A 22 31.74 -54.85 -18.07
N HIS A 23 30.61 -55.54 -18.24
CA HIS A 23 29.30 -55.11 -17.72
C HIS A 23 29.14 -55.42 -16.22
N LEU A 24 29.81 -56.45 -15.71
CA LEU A 24 29.81 -56.77 -14.28
C LEU A 24 30.61 -55.72 -13.48
N VAL A 25 31.71 -55.22 -14.05
CA VAL A 25 32.56 -54.18 -13.42
C VAL A 25 31.83 -52.83 -13.34
N LEU A 26 31.08 -52.45 -14.37
CA LEU A 26 30.28 -51.20 -14.37
C LEU A 26 29.13 -51.23 -13.35
N ALA A 27 28.48 -52.39 -13.16
CA ALA A 27 27.44 -52.54 -12.14
C ALA A 27 27.99 -52.47 -10.70
N LEU A 28 29.19 -52.99 -10.47
CA LEU A 28 29.90 -52.92 -9.18
C LEU A 28 30.34 -51.48 -8.82
N ILE A 29 30.78 -50.69 -9.81
CA ILE A 29 31.16 -49.28 -9.60
C ILE A 29 29.94 -48.41 -9.23
N GLY A 30 28.78 -48.69 -9.84
CA GLY A 30 27.52 -48.01 -9.50
C GLY A 30 27.03 -48.28 -8.06
N LEU A 31 27.21 -49.52 -7.57
CA LEU A 31 26.80 -49.90 -6.21
C LEU A 31 27.69 -49.28 -5.12
N ILE A 32 28.99 -49.13 -5.39
CA ILE A 32 29.96 -48.60 -4.41
C ILE A 32 29.94 -47.06 -4.38
N GLY A 33 29.66 -46.39 -5.50
CA GLY A 33 29.64 -44.92 -5.60
C GLY A 33 28.35 -44.25 -5.14
N PHE A 34 27.18 -44.84 -5.42
CA PHE A 34 25.87 -44.22 -5.11
C PHE A 34 25.16 -44.83 -3.89
N GLY A 35 25.56 -46.01 -3.43
CA GLY A 35 25.00 -46.67 -2.24
C GLY A 35 25.00 -45.80 -0.97
N PRO A 36 26.11 -45.11 -0.63
CA PRO A 36 26.17 -44.26 0.57
C PRO A 36 25.24 -43.04 0.49
N LEU A 37 25.04 -42.46 -0.69
CA LEU A 37 24.19 -41.26 -0.89
C LEU A 37 22.69 -41.60 -0.82
N VAL A 38 22.29 -42.74 -1.37
CA VAL A 38 20.90 -43.23 -1.25
C VAL A 38 20.57 -43.64 0.18
N ALA A 39 21.53 -44.24 0.89
CA ALA A 39 21.39 -44.56 2.32
C ALA A 39 21.26 -43.29 3.18
N LEU A 40 22.05 -42.24 2.91
CA LEU A 40 21.94 -40.96 3.62
C LEU A 40 20.60 -40.25 3.37
N ALA A 41 20.10 -40.28 2.13
CA ALA A 41 18.81 -39.70 1.78
C ALA A 41 17.64 -40.44 2.46
N LEU A 42 17.72 -41.77 2.58
CA LEU A 42 16.71 -42.57 3.29
C LEU A 42 16.75 -42.34 4.80
N VAL A 43 17.93 -42.17 5.40
CA VAL A 43 18.06 -41.83 6.82
C VAL A 43 17.51 -40.42 7.10
N ALA A 44 17.80 -39.44 6.23
CA ALA A 44 17.25 -38.09 6.33
C ALA A 44 15.71 -38.09 6.22
N LEU A 45 15.15 -38.90 5.32
CA LEU A 45 13.71 -39.05 5.16
C LEU A 45 13.05 -39.67 6.40
N VAL A 46 13.69 -40.68 7.02
CA VAL A 46 13.20 -41.30 8.27
C VAL A 46 13.26 -40.32 9.45
N VAL A 47 14.29 -39.45 9.53
CA VAL A 47 14.39 -38.40 10.55
C VAL A 47 13.29 -37.34 10.35
N VAL A 48 13.00 -36.93 9.12
CA VAL A 48 11.90 -35.98 8.83
C VAL A 48 10.55 -36.58 9.19
N ILE A 49 10.31 -37.86 8.87
CA ILE A 49 9.07 -38.57 9.24
C ILE A 49 8.97 -38.71 10.77
N ALA A 50 10.07 -39.00 11.47
CA ALA A 50 10.08 -39.07 12.93
C ALA A 50 9.82 -37.70 13.59
N VAL A 51 10.36 -36.61 13.04
CA VAL A 51 10.12 -35.24 13.50
C VAL A 51 8.65 -34.83 13.26
N LEU A 52 8.08 -35.20 12.11
CA LEU A 52 6.65 -34.99 11.81
C LEU A 52 5.73 -35.82 12.70
N LEU A 53 6.14 -37.04 13.11
CA LEU A 53 5.38 -37.88 14.05
C LEU A 53 5.48 -37.37 15.50
N VAL A 54 6.62 -36.76 15.89
CA VAL A 54 6.78 -36.12 17.21
C VAL A 54 6.03 -34.78 17.28
N LEU A 55 5.98 -34.01 16.19
CA LEU A 55 5.19 -32.78 16.09
C LEU A 55 3.69 -33.05 15.93
N GLY A 56 3.28 -34.18 15.34
CA GLY A 56 1.88 -34.59 15.20
C GLY A 56 1.26 -35.23 16.45
N ALA A 57 2.05 -35.52 17.49
CA ALA A 57 1.57 -36.13 18.73
C ALA A 57 1.24 -35.10 19.83
N ALA A 58 1.42 -33.80 19.58
CA ALA A 58 1.03 -32.72 20.49
C ALA A 58 -0.28 -32.07 20.06
N SER A 59 -1.33 -32.87 19.87
CA SER A 59 -2.70 -32.38 19.75
C SER A 59 -3.67 -33.37 20.36
N SER A 60 -3.89 -33.23 21.67
CA SER A 60 -5.16 -33.61 22.28
C SER A 60 -5.41 -32.81 23.57
N SER A 61 -6.68 -32.39 23.69
CA SER A 61 -7.38 -31.79 24.83
C SER A 61 -6.93 -30.42 25.32
N ASP A 62 -7.48 -29.36 24.72
CA ASP A 62 -8.51 -28.54 25.39
C ASP A 62 -9.16 -27.59 24.37
N ALA A 63 -10.25 -28.06 23.74
CA ALA A 63 -11.19 -27.17 23.08
C ALA A 63 -12.07 -26.56 24.18
N GLY A 64 -11.59 -25.45 24.75
CA GLY A 64 -12.47 -24.55 25.52
C GLY A 64 -13.65 -24.10 24.67
N PRO A 65 -14.77 -23.67 25.27
CA PRO A 65 -15.96 -23.29 24.53
C PRO A 65 -15.58 -22.18 23.55
N VAL A 66 -15.75 -22.44 22.25
CA VAL A 66 -15.63 -21.41 21.22
C VAL A 66 -16.79 -20.45 21.45
N ASP A 67 -16.48 -19.28 21.98
CA ASP A 67 -17.44 -18.20 22.14
C ASP A 67 -17.89 -17.74 20.74
N PRO A 68 -19.18 -17.88 20.36
CA PRO A 68 -19.66 -17.47 19.05
C PRO A 68 -19.73 -15.94 18.90
N SER A 69 -19.20 -15.17 19.85
CA SER A 69 -19.10 -13.71 19.80
C SER A 69 -17.75 -13.15 19.34
N ALA A 70 -16.78 -14.01 18.94
CA ALA A 70 -15.64 -13.57 18.13
C ALA A 70 -16.18 -13.04 16.80
N SER A 71 -16.45 -11.74 16.77
CA SER A 71 -17.03 -11.04 15.63
C SER A 71 -16.24 -11.42 14.40
N ALA A 72 -16.87 -12.23 13.54
CA ALA A 72 -16.45 -12.44 12.18
C ALA A 72 -16.15 -11.06 11.56
N ILE A 73 -15.15 -11.00 10.67
CA ILE A 73 -14.98 -9.82 9.79
C ILE A 73 -16.38 -9.47 9.31
N PRO A 74 -16.89 -8.27 9.63
CA PRO A 74 -18.25 -7.96 9.23
C PRO A 74 -18.24 -8.03 7.70
N ALA A 75 -19.21 -8.77 7.16
CA ALA A 75 -19.17 -9.23 5.77
C ALA A 75 -19.05 -8.05 4.79
N ASP A 76 -19.47 -6.86 5.20
CA ASP A 76 -19.35 -5.57 4.52
C ASP A 76 -17.91 -5.12 4.25
N VAL A 77 -16.95 -5.40 5.14
CA VAL A 77 -15.53 -5.04 4.97
C VAL A 77 -14.85 -5.98 3.98
N LEU A 78 -15.14 -7.28 4.04
CA LEU A 78 -14.66 -8.25 3.05
C LEU A 78 -15.32 -7.99 1.68
N THR A 79 -16.62 -7.68 1.66
CA THR A 79 -17.40 -7.33 0.45
C THR A 79 -16.92 -6.05 -0.20
N ALA A 80 -16.46 -5.05 0.56
CA ALA A 80 -15.90 -3.83 -0.03
C ALA A 80 -14.53 -4.06 -0.71
N MET A 81 -13.75 -5.04 -0.24
CA MET A 81 -12.41 -5.33 -0.76
C MET A 81 -12.41 -6.35 -1.91
N THR A 82 -13.35 -7.31 -1.89
CA THR A 82 -13.59 -8.27 -2.99
C THR A 82 -14.82 -7.92 -3.83
N GLY A 83 -15.37 -6.72 -3.64
CA GLY A 83 -16.57 -6.26 -4.33
C GLY A 83 -16.40 -6.34 -5.84
N ASP A 84 -17.38 -6.91 -6.51
CA ASP A 84 -17.45 -6.96 -7.97
C ASP A 84 -17.91 -5.61 -8.56
N GLY A 85 -18.14 -4.61 -7.71
CA GLY A 85 -18.64 -3.29 -8.10
C GLY A 85 -20.09 -3.32 -8.58
N LYS A 86 -20.83 -4.42 -8.37
CA LYS A 86 -22.22 -4.56 -8.81
C LYS A 86 -23.17 -4.17 -7.69
N GLY A 87 -24.33 -3.63 -8.08
CA GLY A 87 -25.39 -3.18 -7.17
C GLY A 87 -26.13 -1.97 -7.75
N THR A 88 -27.01 -1.38 -6.94
CA THR A 88 -27.79 -0.21 -7.37
C THR A 88 -26.89 1.03 -7.45
N PHE A 89 -26.80 1.63 -8.64
CA PHE A 89 -25.93 2.77 -8.90
C PHE A 89 -26.46 4.06 -8.23
N ALA A 90 -25.62 4.71 -7.43
CA ALA A 90 -25.95 5.95 -6.74
C ALA A 90 -25.74 7.18 -7.67
N GLU A 91 -26.63 7.35 -8.64
CA GLU A 91 -26.56 8.44 -9.65
C GLU A 91 -26.35 9.83 -9.02
N HIS A 92 -27.02 10.10 -7.89
CA HIS A 92 -26.97 11.37 -7.18
C HIS A 92 -25.60 11.72 -6.56
N LEU A 93 -24.68 10.77 -6.47
CA LEU A 93 -23.33 10.96 -5.92
C LEU A 93 -22.29 11.25 -7.02
N VAL A 94 -22.68 11.21 -8.28
CA VAL A 94 -21.87 11.63 -9.43
C VAL A 94 -21.81 13.16 -9.46
N PRO A 95 -20.63 13.80 -9.29
CA PRO A 95 -20.52 15.27 -9.23
C PRO A 95 -20.86 15.98 -10.54
N ARG A 96 -20.92 15.24 -11.65
CA ARG A 96 -21.15 15.74 -13.00
C ARG A 96 -22.42 15.12 -13.60
N PRO A 97 -23.56 15.84 -13.63
CA PRO A 97 -24.83 15.29 -14.09
C PRO A 97 -24.82 14.79 -15.54
N ASP A 98 -24.08 15.45 -16.43
CA ASP A 98 -23.88 15.07 -17.84
C ASP A 98 -23.09 13.77 -18.02
N ALA A 99 -22.41 13.27 -16.98
CA ALA A 99 -21.71 11.99 -17.02
C ALA A 99 -22.59 10.80 -16.60
N VAL A 100 -23.74 11.03 -15.96
CA VAL A 100 -24.55 9.95 -15.35
C VAL A 100 -25.08 8.97 -16.40
N GLU A 101 -25.67 9.48 -17.48
CA GLU A 101 -26.25 8.63 -18.52
C GLU A 101 -25.16 7.91 -19.34
N PRO A 102 -24.08 8.59 -19.81
CA PRO A 102 -22.96 7.89 -20.43
C PRO A 102 -22.33 6.80 -19.55
N ILE A 103 -22.23 7.01 -18.24
CA ILE A 103 -21.73 5.98 -17.31
C ILE A 103 -22.63 4.74 -17.31
N LYS A 104 -23.95 4.93 -17.32
CA LYS A 104 -24.92 3.83 -17.30
C LYS A 104 -24.91 3.06 -18.62
N ASP A 105 -24.89 3.79 -19.73
CA ASP A 105 -24.90 3.20 -21.07
C ASP A 105 -23.60 2.45 -21.36
N ALA A 106 -22.45 3.09 -21.11
CA ALA A 106 -21.13 2.47 -21.30
C ALA A 106 -20.90 1.24 -20.39
N ALA A 107 -21.51 1.19 -19.21
CA ALA A 107 -21.38 0.04 -18.31
C ALA A 107 -22.00 -1.26 -18.87
N THR A 108 -22.74 -1.20 -19.97
CA THR A 108 -23.31 -2.39 -20.63
C THR A 108 -22.33 -3.09 -21.59
N GLU A 109 -21.13 -2.52 -21.80
CA GLU A 109 -20.15 -3.03 -22.77
C GLU A 109 -19.66 -4.45 -22.47
N CYS A 110 -19.47 -4.81 -21.20
CA CYS A 110 -19.14 -6.19 -20.81
C CYS A 110 -19.44 -6.51 -19.33
N ASP A 111 -19.56 -7.81 -19.01
CA ASP A 111 -19.94 -8.31 -17.68
C ASP A 111 -19.00 -7.93 -16.52
N LEU A 112 -17.76 -7.50 -16.82
CA LEU A 112 -16.77 -7.13 -15.80
C LEU A 112 -17.07 -5.75 -15.21
N ILE A 113 -17.62 -4.84 -16.00
CA ILE A 113 -17.79 -3.44 -15.61
C ILE A 113 -19.22 -3.18 -15.11
N SER A 114 -19.37 -2.07 -14.40
CA SER A 114 -20.65 -1.58 -13.87
C SER A 114 -20.61 -0.04 -13.84
N PRO A 115 -21.76 0.63 -13.68
CA PRO A 115 -21.79 2.09 -13.54
C PRO A 115 -20.92 2.57 -12.37
N ALA A 116 -20.93 1.84 -11.26
CA ALA A 116 -20.12 2.16 -10.08
C ALA A 116 -18.61 2.00 -10.33
N ILE A 117 -18.19 1.00 -11.12
CA ILE A 117 -16.78 0.82 -11.50
C ILE A 117 -16.31 2.00 -12.36
N LEU A 118 -17.09 2.38 -13.37
CA LEU A 118 -16.74 3.47 -14.27
C LEU A 118 -16.68 4.81 -13.52
N ALA A 119 -17.69 5.12 -12.71
CA ALA A 119 -17.73 6.33 -11.89
C ALA A 119 -16.55 6.42 -10.89
N ALA A 120 -16.26 5.31 -10.19
CA ALA A 120 -15.14 5.22 -9.27
C ALA A 120 -13.79 5.45 -9.97
N GLN A 121 -13.60 4.84 -11.14
CA GLN A 121 -12.38 5.01 -11.90
C GLN A 121 -12.22 6.44 -12.42
N ILE A 122 -13.29 7.03 -12.96
CA ILE A 122 -13.31 8.43 -13.41
C ILE A 122 -12.91 9.39 -12.29
N GLU A 123 -13.39 9.16 -11.06
CA GLU A 123 -13.00 9.97 -9.92
C GLU A 123 -11.49 9.91 -9.64
N VAL A 124 -10.90 8.71 -9.69
CA VAL A 124 -9.44 8.54 -9.52
C VAL A 124 -8.65 9.17 -10.68
N GLU A 125 -9.15 9.03 -11.91
CA GLU A 125 -8.46 9.52 -13.11
C GLU A 125 -8.47 11.04 -13.22
N SER A 126 -9.64 11.65 -13.06
CA SER A 126 -9.83 13.08 -13.33
C SER A 126 -10.57 13.85 -12.26
N GLY A 127 -11.22 13.18 -11.30
CA GLY A 127 -12.16 13.84 -10.41
C GLY A 127 -13.37 14.40 -11.17
N PHE A 128 -13.77 13.77 -12.27
CA PHE A 128 -14.80 14.24 -13.21
C PHE A 128 -14.46 15.51 -14.00
N ASP A 129 -13.16 15.79 -14.21
CA ASP A 129 -12.71 16.88 -15.07
C ASP A 129 -12.62 16.45 -16.54
N ALA A 130 -13.61 16.85 -17.35
CA ALA A 130 -13.65 16.57 -18.80
C ALA A 130 -12.58 17.32 -19.60
N GLY A 131 -12.03 18.41 -19.07
CA GLY A 131 -10.97 19.18 -19.72
C GLY A 131 -9.57 18.70 -19.37
N LYS A 132 -9.45 17.62 -18.58
CA LYS A 132 -8.17 17.19 -18.03
C LYS A 132 -7.21 16.74 -19.14
N ILE A 133 -6.02 17.33 -19.13
CA ILE A 133 -4.85 16.84 -19.88
C ILE A 133 -3.89 16.25 -18.85
N GLY A 134 -3.81 14.92 -18.82
CA GLY A 134 -2.96 14.19 -17.90
C GLY A 134 -1.57 13.87 -18.45
N PRO A 135 -0.81 13.06 -17.69
CA PRO A 135 0.48 12.54 -18.12
C PRO A 135 0.38 11.85 -19.49
N ASP A 136 1.45 11.95 -20.28
CA ASP A 136 1.54 11.35 -21.61
C ASP A 136 0.47 11.83 -22.63
N GLY A 137 -0.15 12.99 -22.38
CA GLY A 137 -1.12 13.61 -23.29
C GLY A 137 -2.48 12.93 -23.30
N ARG A 138 -2.83 12.20 -22.23
CA ARG A 138 -4.18 11.65 -22.05
C ARG A 138 -5.17 12.80 -21.87
N GLU A 139 -6.28 12.75 -22.58
CA GLU A 139 -7.28 13.81 -22.56
C GLU A 139 -8.59 13.26 -22.00
N GLY A 140 -9.39 14.13 -21.39
CA GLY A 140 -10.76 13.82 -21.06
C GLY A 140 -11.02 13.25 -19.67
N ILE A 141 -12.28 13.01 -19.39
CA ILE A 141 -12.73 12.60 -18.06
C ILE A 141 -12.20 11.21 -17.65
N SER A 142 -11.94 10.34 -18.62
CA SER A 142 -11.52 8.96 -18.36
C SER A 142 -10.01 8.73 -18.45
N GLN A 143 -9.26 9.66 -19.05
CA GLN A 143 -7.80 9.55 -19.21
C GLN A 143 -7.36 8.25 -19.91
N VAL A 144 -8.15 7.77 -20.87
CA VAL A 144 -7.80 6.63 -21.74
C VAL A 144 -6.48 6.96 -22.47
N PRO A 145 -5.50 6.02 -22.55
CA PRO A 145 -4.30 6.21 -23.36
C PRO A 145 -4.65 6.63 -24.80
N GLN A 146 -3.97 7.64 -25.34
CA GLN A 146 -4.31 8.19 -26.67
C GLN A 146 -4.29 7.14 -27.79
N ALA A 147 -3.37 6.18 -27.73
CA ALA A 147 -3.32 5.05 -28.68
C ALA A 147 -4.55 4.13 -28.57
N ALA A 148 -5.09 3.95 -27.36
CA ALA A 148 -6.32 3.19 -27.15
C ALA A 148 -7.54 3.99 -27.63
N PHE A 149 -7.61 5.29 -27.31
CA PHE A 149 -8.71 6.16 -27.76
C PHE A 149 -8.77 6.25 -29.29
N THR A 150 -7.62 6.36 -29.97
CA THR A 150 -7.56 6.36 -31.45
C THR A 150 -8.18 5.10 -32.06
N LYS A 151 -8.14 3.97 -31.34
CA LYS A 151 -8.65 2.69 -31.81
C LYS A 151 -10.10 2.42 -31.37
N LEU A 152 -10.51 2.96 -30.24
CA LEU A 152 -11.74 2.59 -29.53
C LEU A 152 -12.70 3.78 -29.33
N GLY A 153 -12.31 5.00 -29.70
CA GLY A 153 -13.18 6.17 -29.65
C GLY A 153 -14.22 6.12 -30.76
N GLU A 154 -15.46 6.41 -30.40
CA GLU A 154 -16.61 6.50 -31.30
C GLU A 154 -17.37 7.80 -30.96
N ASP A 155 -18.30 8.21 -31.82
CA ASP A 155 -19.21 9.35 -31.59
C ASP A 155 -20.44 8.80 -30.86
N ASP A 156 -20.35 8.71 -29.54
CA ASP A 156 -21.27 7.93 -28.71
C ASP A 156 -22.56 8.71 -28.39
N ASP A 157 -22.53 10.04 -28.43
CA ASP A 157 -23.73 10.89 -28.29
C ASP A 157 -24.35 11.34 -29.63
N GLY A 158 -23.71 11.03 -30.76
CA GLY A 158 -24.18 11.37 -32.10
C GLY A 158 -24.06 12.86 -32.43
N ASN A 159 -23.16 13.59 -31.78
CA ASN A 159 -22.92 15.01 -32.02
C ASN A 159 -22.05 15.29 -33.25
N GLY A 160 -21.52 14.25 -33.90
CA GLY A 160 -20.72 14.33 -35.12
C GLY A 160 -19.22 14.54 -34.88
N GLN A 161 -18.76 14.45 -33.63
CA GLN A 161 -17.36 14.53 -33.24
C GLN A 161 -16.95 13.25 -32.52
N ILE A 162 -15.70 12.83 -32.72
CA ILE A 162 -15.08 11.77 -31.91
C ILE A 162 -13.98 12.45 -31.11
N SER A 163 -14.20 12.68 -29.83
CA SER A 163 -13.31 13.52 -29.01
C SER A 163 -13.11 12.95 -27.62
N ALA A 164 -11.86 12.81 -27.18
CA ALA A 164 -11.58 12.38 -25.81
C ALA A 164 -12.03 13.43 -24.78
N LEU A 165 -12.18 14.69 -25.18
CA LEU A 165 -12.69 15.79 -24.35
C LEU A 165 -14.23 15.85 -24.33
N ASP A 166 -14.90 15.08 -25.19
CA ASP A 166 -16.34 14.87 -25.08
C ASP A 166 -16.64 13.86 -23.97
N VAL A 167 -17.58 14.18 -23.08
CA VAL A 167 -17.86 13.36 -21.89
C VAL A 167 -18.37 11.98 -22.30
N SER A 168 -19.25 11.90 -23.30
CA SER A 168 -19.87 10.65 -23.74
C SER A 168 -18.82 9.74 -24.38
N ASP A 169 -18.13 10.24 -25.42
CA ASP A 169 -17.11 9.48 -26.15
C ASP A 169 -15.99 8.99 -25.22
N SER A 170 -15.57 9.84 -24.28
CA SER A 170 -14.51 9.54 -23.32
C SER A 170 -14.88 8.38 -22.38
N ILE A 171 -16.12 8.35 -21.90
CA ILE A 171 -16.62 7.32 -20.97
C ILE A 171 -16.88 5.99 -21.70
N HIS A 172 -17.44 6.05 -22.91
CA HIS A 172 -17.63 4.86 -23.74
C HIS A 172 -16.30 4.25 -24.21
N ALA A 173 -15.32 5.08 -24.60
CA ALA A 173 -13.97 4.60 -24.92
C ALA A 173 -13.29 3.94 -23.70
N GLN A 174 -13.52 4.44 -22.49
CA GLN A 174 -13.05 3.82 -21.25
C GLN A 174 -13.61 2.42 -21.06
N ALA A 175 -14.92 2.26 -21.22
CA ALA A 175 -15.60 0.97 -21.11
C ALA A 175 -15.05 -0.04 -22.13
N ARG A 176 -14.99 0.35 -23.41
CA ARG A 176 -14.41 -0.48 -24.49
C ARG A 176 -12.96 -0.88 -24.17
N TYR A 177 -12.16 0.05 -23.64
CA TYR A 177 -10.77 -0.24 -23.29
C TYR A 177 -10.63 -1.20 -22.10
N LEU A 178 -11.41 -0.99 -21.02
CA LEU A 178 -11.46 -1.93 -19.90
C LEU A 178 -11.88 -3.33 -20.36
N CYS A 179 -12.89 -3.45 -21.21
CA CYS A 179 -13.38 -4.74 -21.71
C CYS A 179 -12.35 -5.45 -22.61
N ALA A 180 -11.61 -4.69 -23.44
CA ALA A 180 -10.50 -5.22 -24.21
C ALA A 180 -9.37 -5.75 -23.30
N LEU A 181 -8.99 -4.98 -22.28
CA LEU A 181 -7.99 -5.41 -21.28
C LEU A 181 -8.46 -6.64 -20.50
N ALA A 182 -9.71 -6.67 -20.07
CA ALA A 182 -10.33 -7.77 -19.35
C ALA A 182 -10.30 -9.08 -20.12
N THR A 183 -10.37 -9.01 -21.45
CA THR A 183 -10.28 -10.16 -22.34
C THR A 183 -8.86 -10.72 -22.35
N GLU A 184 -7.85 -9.87 -22.47
CA GLU A 184 -6.45 -10.31 -22.46
C GLU A 184 -6.00 -10.80 -21.07
N ILE A 185 -6.39 -10.10 -20.01
CA ILE A 185 -6.14 -10.53 -18.62
C ILE A 185 -6.80 -11.88 -18.35
N GLY A 186 -8.00 -12.13 -18.88
CA GLY A 186 -8.67 -13.42 -18.76
C GLY A 186 -7.83 -14.56 -19.34
N LYS A 187 -7.29 -14.39 -20.55
CA LYS A 187 -6.42 -15.39 -21.20
C LYS A 187 -5.18 -15.71 -20.36
N LEU A 188 -4.53 -14.68 -19.82
CA LEU A 188 -3.31 -14.81 -19.01
C LEU A 188 -3.57 -15.44 -17.62
N LEU A 189 -4.79 -15.29 -17.10
CA LEU A 189 -5.23 -15.98 -15.88
C LEU A 189 -5.52 -17.46 -16.19
N ASP A 190 -6.20 -17.74 -17.29
CA ASP A 190 -6.60 -19.10 -17.69
C ASP A 190 -5.39 -20.00 -18.00
N ASP A 191 -4.32 -19.44 -18.57
CA ASP A 191 -3.08 -20.17 -18.86
C ASP A 191 -2.07 -20.18 -17.70
N GLY A 192 -2.36 -19.47 -16.60
CA GLY A 192 -1.54 -19.38 -15.41
C GLY A 192 -0.29 -18.49 -15.54
N THR A 193 -0.19 -17.67 -16.59
CA THR A 193 0.92 -16.71 -16.80
C THR A 193 0.93 -15.64 -15.72
N ILE A 194 -0.25 -15.21 -15.25
CA ILE A 194 -0.40 -14.25 -14.16
C ILE A 194 -1.33 -14.78 -13.07
N VAL A 195 -1.20 -14.24 -11.86
CA VAL A 195 -2.07 -14.59 -10.72
C VAL A 195 -2.72 -13.31 -10.17
N GLY A 196 -4.01 -13.36 -9.84
CA GLY A 196 -4.73 -12.26 -9.20
C GLY A 196 -6.22 -12.21 -9.54
N ASP A 197 -6.90 -11.18 -9.03
CA ASP A 197 -8.30 -10.90 -9.35
C ASP A 197 -8.45 -10.24 -10.74
N ARG A 198 -9.41 -10.70 -11.54
CA ARG A 198 -9.59 -10.24 -12.93
C ARG A 198 -9.88 -8.74 -13.01
N LEU A 199 -10.76 -8.21 -12.15
CA LEU A 199 -11.10 -6.79 -12.14
C LEU A 199 -9.90 -5.94 -11.71
N SER A 200 -9.22 -6.34 -10.64
CA SER A 200 -8.05 -5.63 -10.12
C SER A 200 -6.89 -5.62 -11.11
N LEU A 201 -6.62 -6.73 -11.79
CA LEU A 201 -5.62 -6.82 -12.84
C LEU A 201 -5.99 -6.01 -14.09
N THR A 202 -7.28 -5.95 -14.44
CA THR A 202 -7.78 -5.12 -15.54
C THR A 202 -7.60 -3.63 -15.24
N LEU A 203 -7.96 -3.19 -14.03
CA LEU A 203 -7.71 -1.82 -13.57
C LEU A 203 -6.20 -1.52 -13.57
N LEU A 204 -5.37 -2.45 -13.07
CA LEU A 204 -3.93 -2.27 -13.09
C LEU A 204 -3.39 -2.10 -14.51
N ALA A 205 -3.87 -2.93 -15.45
CA ALA A 205 -3.48 -2.86 -16.86
C ALA A 205 -3.95 -1.56 -17.54
N TYR A 206 -5.07 -0.98 -17.11
CA TYR A 206 -5.55 0.30 -17.61
C TYR A 206 -4.54 1.43 -17.38
N ARG A 207 -3.94 1.46 -16.18
CA ARG A 207 -2.96 2.48 -15.81
C ARG A 207 -1.53 2.13 -16.21
N ALA A 208 -1.09 0.91 -15.92
CA ALA A 208 0.30 0.48 -16.09
C ALA A 208 0.58 -0.18 -17.45
N GLY A 209 -0.45 -0.55 -18.20
CA GLY A 209 -0.35 -1.31 -19.45
C GLY A 209 -0.30 -2.82 -19.21
N LEU A 210 -0.85 -3.58 -20.16
CA LEU A 210 -0.92 -5.05 -20.11
C LEU A 210 0.45 -5.70 -19.94
N ASP A 211 1.46 -5.24 -20.69
CA ASP A 211 2.81 -5.80 -20.63
C ASP A 211 3.46 -5.67 -19.25
N ALA A 212 3.16 -4.60 -18.51
CA ALA A 212 3.67 -4.40 -17.16
C ALA A 212 3.06 -5.43 -16.19
N VAL A 213 1.75 -5.66 -16.29
CA VAL A 213 1.03 -6.67 -15.51
C VAL A 213 1.55 -8.08 -15.80
N THR A 214 1.77 -8.40 -17.08
CA THR A 214 2.32 -9.69 -17.50
C THR A 214 3.74 -9.90 -16.98
N ARG A 215 4.63 -8.90 -17.10
CA ARG A 215 6.01 -9.00 -16.58
C ARG A 215 6.06 -9.16 -15.07
N ALA A 216 5.12 -8.55 -14.34
CA ALA A 216 5.02 -8.69 -12.89
C ALA A 216 4.49 -10.07 -12.45
N GLY A 217 3.96 -10.87 -13.38
CA GLY A 217 3.28 -12.12 -13.06
C GLY A 217 1.93 -11.91 -12.36
N GLY A 218 1.29 -10.77 -12.60
CA GLY A 218 0.04 -10.36 -11.97
C GLY A 218 0.20 -9.66 -10.62
N MET A 219 -0.79 -9.83 -9.74
CA MET A 219 -0.93 -9.17 -8.45
C MET A 219 -1.18 -10.25 -7.39
N LYS A 220 -0.10 -10.62 -6.69
CA LYS A 220 -0.10 -11.69 -5.68
C LYS A 220 -0.58 -11.24 -4.30
N ALA A 221 -0.60 -9.93 -4.05
CA ALA A 221 -1.13 -9.29 -2.86
C ALA A 221 -1.76 -7.94 -3.24
N VAL A 222 -2.82 -7.55 -2.52
CA VAL A 222 -3.49 -6.26 -2.72
C VAL A 222 -2.65 -5.19 -2.01
N ASP A 223 -2.02 -4.32 -2.77
CA ASP A 223 -1.31 -3.13 -2.28
C ASP A 223 -2.33 -1.99 -2.05
N PRO A 224 -2.51 -1.50 -0.81
CA PRO A 224 -3.43 -0.40 -0.51
C PRO A 224 -3.10 0.95 -1.17
N GLY A 225 -1.86 1.13 -1.66
CA GLY A 225 -1.48 2.28 -2.48
C GLY A 225 -1.72 2.07 -3.97
N SER A 226 -1.99 0.83 -4.40
CA SER A 226 -2.10 0.50 -5.82
C SER A 226 -3.35 1.08 -6.46
N TYR A 227 -3.24 1.41 -7.74
CA TYR A 227 -4.34 1.96 -8.52
C TYR A 227 -5.64 1.15 -8.46
N PRO A 228 -5.63 -0.20 -8.57
CA PRO A 228 -6.85 -0.99 -8.40
C PRO A 228 -7.52 -0.79 -7.04
N PHE A 229 -6.73 -0.64 -5.98
CA PHE A 229 -7.28 -0.41 -4.64
C PHE A 229 -7.95 0.97 -4.54
N GLN A 230 -7.31 2.02 -5.08
CA GLN A 230 -7.87 3.38 -5.08
C GLN A 230 -9.25 3.43 -5.75
N VAL A 231 -9.39 2.75 -6.89
CA VAL A 231 -10.67 2.66 -7.61
C VAL A 231 -11.70 1.85 -6.82
N ARG A 232 -11.33 0.67 -6.33
CA ARG A 232 -12.26 -0.23 -5.61
C ARG A 232 -12.75 0.36 -4.29
N ALA A 233 -11.93 1.16 -3.61
CA ALA A 233 -12.30 1.86 -2.38
C ALA A 233 -13.49 2.82 -2.57
N LEU A 234 -13.71 3.33 -3.79
CA LEU A 234 -14.81 4.23 -4.12
C LEU A 234 -16.11 3.51 -4.51
N PHE A 235 -16.14 2.18 -4.64
CA PHE A 235 -17.37 1.48 -5.04
C PHE A 235 -18.53 1.75 -4.08
N ARG A 236 -18.27 1.82 -2.77
CA ARG A 236 -19.31 2.15 -1.77
C ARG A 236 -19.87 3.56 -1.92
N LYS A 237 -19.10 4.50 -2.45
CA LYS A 237 -19.62 5.85 -2.75
C LYS A 237 -20.65 5.79 -3.87
N TYR A 238 -20.52 4.87 -4.82
CA TYR A 238 -21.38 4.81 -6.01
C TYR A 238 -22.42 3.69 -5.97
N LEU A 239 -22.60 3.03 -4.82
CA LEU A 239 -23.58 1.96 -4.63
C LEU A 239 -24.52 2.31 -3.47
N THR A 240 -25.83 2.28 -3.69
CA THR A 240 -26.83 2.61 -2.65
C THR A 240 -27.14 1.45 -1.70
N ASP A 241 -26.68 0.24 -2.01
CA ASP A 241 -26.90 -0.97 -1.19
C ASP A 241 -25.70 -1.30 -0.27
N ALA A 242 -24.75 -0.38 -0.11
CA ALA A 242 -23.70 -0.51 0.90
C ALA A 242 -24.29 -0.20 2.29
N PRO A 243 -24.19 -1.10 3.30
CA PRO A 243 -24.85 -0.90 4.59
C PRO A 243 -24.31 0.34 5.32
N GLU A 244 -25.20 1.30 5.62
CA GLU A 244 -24.89 2.51 6.39
C GLU A 244 -24.68 2.21 7.87
N ALA A 245 -23.55 2.64 8.44
CA ALA A 245 -23.39 2.77 9.89
C ALA A 245 -23.90 4.15 10.34
N SER A 246 -25.05 4.13 11.00
CA SER A 246 -25.77 5.27 11.61
C SER A 246 -24.87 6.30 12.31
N ALA A 247 -24.92 7.54 11.81
CA ALA A 247 -24.42 8.73 12.49
C ALA A 247 -25.52 9.30 13.42
N SER A 248 -25.20 9.51 14.70
CA SER A 248 -26.02 10.32 15.59
C SER A 248 -25.19 11.21 16.52
N ALA A 249 -25.10 12.49 16.14
CA ALA A 249 -25.01 13.68 16.98
C ALA A 249 -25.43 14.87 16.07
N PRO A 250 -26.15 15.93 16.55
CA PRO A 250 -25.61 16.83 17.57
C PRO A 250 -26.64 17.56 18.50
N GLY A 251 -26.14 18.21 19.55
CA GLY A 251 -26.92 19.12 20.39
C GLY A 251 -26.07 20.05 21.29
N ALA A 252 -25.72 21.22 20.75
CA ALA A 252 -25.49 22.56 21.32
C ALA A 252 -24.90 22.83 22.75
N SER A 253 -23.97 23.80 22.77
CA SER A 253 -23.36 24.61 23.86
C SER A 253 -24.36 25.63 24.49
N PRO A 254 -24.02 26.62 25.37
CA PRO A 254 -22.76 26.97 26.10
C PRO A 254 -22.93 27.48 27.58
N SER A 255 -21.82 27.65 28.33
CA SER A 255 -21.56 28.71 29.35
C SER A 255 -20.19 28.40 29.99
N GLY A 256 -19.20 29.27 30.24
CA GLY A 256 -19.18 30.69 30.57
C GLY A 256 -18.52 30.84 31.95
N ALA A 257 -17.21 31.13 32.03
CA ALA A 257 -16.56 31.90 33.12
C ALA A 257 -15.01 31.85 33.04
N SER A 258 -14.40 33.03 33.01
CA SER A 258 -13.11 33.39 33.65
C SER A 258 -13.46 34.46 34.72
N PRO A 259 -12.63 34.83 35.73
CA PRO A 259 -11.17 35.03 35.65
C PRO A 259 -10.32 34.82 36.95
N THR A 260 -9.02 35.16 36.85
CA THR A 260 -8.01 35.50 37.90
C THR A 260 -7.44 34.36 38.75
N GLY A 261 -6.16 34.28 39.11
CA GLY A 261 -4.95 35.10 38.91
C GLY A 261 -3.79 34.54 39.76
N ALA A 262 -2.61 35.16 39.63
CA ALA A 262 -1.40 35.06 40.48
C ALA A 262 -0.33 33.99 40.17
N ASP A 263 0.79 34.49 39.66
CA ASP A 263 2.15 33.97 39.77
C ASP A 263 2.67 34.13 41.22
N PRO A 264 3.61 33.30 41.72
CA PRO A 264 5.00 33.75 41.67
C PRO A 264 6.08 32.66 41.48
N THR A 265 7.09 33.02 40.68
CA THR A 265 8.53 32.77 40.80
C THR A 265 9.05 31.36 41.13
N GLY A 266 9.74 30.77 40.15
CA GLY A 266 10.70 29.68 40.34
C GLY A 266 11.42 29.37 39.02
N ALA A 267 12.55 30.04 38.77
CA ALA A 267 13.33 29.90 37.54
C ALA A 267 13.97 28.51 37.43
N SER A 268 13.48 27.72 36.48
CA SER A 268 14.21 26.72 35.71
C SER A 268 14.18 27.16 34.24
N PRO A 269 15.15 26.82 33.38
CA PRO A 269 15.15 27.28 32.00
C PRO A 269 13.94 26.69 31.29
N GLN A 270 12.93 27.53 31.08
CA GLN A 270 11.75 27.14 30.33
C GLN A 270 12.16 26.95 28.88
N VAL A 271 11.92 25.74 28.37
CA VAL A 271 11.74 25.52 26.94
C VAL A 271 10.57 26.41 26.55
N VAL A 272 10.85 27.56 25.94
CA VAL A 272 9.79 28.43 25.40
C VAL A 272 9.07 27.58 24.36
N ALA A 273 7.81 27.24 24.63
CA ALA A 273 6.99 26.48 23.71
C ALA A 273 6.94 27.26 22.39
N ARG A 274 7.51 26.67 21.34
CA ARG A 274 7.45 27.21 19.98
C ARG A 274 5.96 27.39 19.66
N GLN A 275 5.52 28.61 19.35
CA GLN A 275 4.11 28.88 19.04
C GLN A 275 3.84 28.80 17.54
N ARG A 276 4.87 28.93 16.70
CA ARG A 276 4.85 28.81 15.25
C ARG A 276 6.23 28.36 14.74
N ILE A 277 6.28 27.90 13.50
CA ILE A 277 7.54 27.67 12.78
C ILE A 277 7.94 29.00 12.13
N ASP A 278 8.56 29.88 12.91
CA ASP A 278 8.81 31.26 12.49
C ASP A 278 9.93 31.37 11.42
N GLU A 279 9.89 32.44 10.63
CA GLU A 279 10.94 32.78 9.66
C GLU A 279 12.29 33.03 10.33
N GLU A 280 12.29 33.52 11.58
CA GLU A 280 13.49 33.78 12.37
C GLU A 280 14.30 32.50 12.65
N ASP A 281 13.63 31.35 12.70
CA ASP A 281 14.27 30.04 12.82
C ASP A 281 14.83 29.51 11.49
N GLY A 282 14.66 30.28 10.41
CA GLY A 282 15.14 29.96 9.07
C GLY A 282 14.25 29.00 8.29
N VAL A 283 13.06 28.65 8.80
CA VAL A 283 12.15 27.68 8.16
C VAL A 283 10.91 28.35 7.57
N GLY A 284 10.20 29.15 8.38
CA GLY A 284 9.10 30.00 7.92
C GLY A 284 7.82 29.29 7.45
N LEU A 285 7.51 28.08 7.92
CA LEU A 285 6.25 27.42 7.54
C LEU A 285 5.06 28.05 8.29
N THR A 286 4.23 28.79 7.58
CA THR A 286 2.98 29.36 8.12
C THR A 286 1.85 28.31 8.16
N VAL A 287 0.81 28.58 8.96
CA VAL A 287 -0.43 27.78 8.94
C VAL A 287 -1.02 27.72 7.53
N ALA A 288 -1.06 28.86 6.82
CA ALA A 288 -1.63 28.93 5.47
C ALA A 288 -0.87 28.07 4.46
N GLU A 289 0.46 28.00 4.57
CA GLU A 289 1.26 27.11 3.73
C GLU A 289 1.07 25.65 4.10
N PHE A 290 0.97 25.32 5.39
CA PHE A 290 0.65 23.97 5.83
C PHE A 290 -0.71 23.50 5.29
N GLU A 291 -1.76 24.34 5.34
CA GLU A 291 -3.06 24.03 4.74
C GLU A 291 -2.97 23.91 3.20
N ARG A 292 -2.14 24.72 2.54
CA ARG A 292 -1.93 24.62 1.09
C ARG A 292 -1.16 23.37 0.69
N MET A 293 -0.23 22.91 1.52
CA MET A 293 0.50 21.67 1.32
C MET A 293 -0.42 20.45 1.48
N PHE A 294 -1.37 20.51 2.42
CA PHE A 294 -2.29 19.41 2.73
C PHE A 294 -3.77 19.83 2.66
N PRO A 295 -4.30 20.15 1.45
CA PRO A 295 -5.62 20.75 1.29
C PRO A 295 -6.78 19.81 1.68
N SER A 296 -6.54 18.50 1.69
CA SER A 296 -7.53 17.47 2.01
C SER A 296 -7.29 16.80 3.37
N ARG A 297 -6.39 17.34 4.20
CA ARG A 297 -6.02 16.70 5.46
C ARG A 297 -7.22 16.45 6.36
N ASN A 298 -7.15 15.37 7.12
CA ASN A 298 -8.02 15.18 8.25
C ASN A 298 -7.82 16.30 9.27
N SER A 299 -8.91 16.81 9.84
CA SER A 299 -8.88 17.84 10.89
C SER A 299 -8.03 17.45 12.10
N PHE A 300 -7.84 16.16 12.35
CA PHE A 300 -6.92 15.60 13.34
C PHE A 300 -5.50 16.16 13.22
N TYR A 301 -4.95 16.24 12.00
CA TYR A 301 -3.58 16.69 11.79
C TYR A 301 -3.48 18.21 11.81
N THR A 302 -3.33 18.76 13.00
CA THR A 302 -3.23 20.21 13.20
C THR A 302 -1.80 20.70 13.02
N TYR A 303 -1.66 21.92 12.46
CA TYR A 303 -0.39 22.64 12.45
C TYR A 303 0.18 22.81 13.87
N GLN A 304 -0.67 23.12 14.85
CA GLN A 304 -0.24 23.27 16.24
C GLN A 304 0.35 21.97 16.81
N GLY A 305 -0.22 20.81 16.45
CA GLY A 305 0.34 19.51 16.84
C GLY A 305 1.74 19.30 16.28
N LEU A 306 1.99 19.71 15.03
CA LEU A 306 3.33 19.66 14.42
C LEU A 306 4.30 20.59 15.15
N VAL A 307 3.90 21.84 15.41
CA VAL A 307 4.72 22.82 16.14
C VAL A 307 5.09 22.32 17.53
N GLU A 308 4.11 21.78 18.27
CA GLU A 308 4.34 21.23 19.61
C GLU A 308 5.31 20.03 19.56
N ALA A 309 5.14 19.14 18.60
CA ALA A 309 6.07 18.02 18.40
C ALA A 309 7.48 18.50 18.08
N MET A 310 7.64 19.46 17.17
CA MET A 310 8.96 20.04 16.81
C MET A 310 9.68 20.64 18.01
N SER A 311 8.96 21.19 18.99
CA SER A 311 9.58 21.72 20.23
C SER A 311 10.31 20.65 21.06
N ARG A 312 9.95 19.37 20.90
CA ARG A 312 10.58 18.22 21.55
C ARG A 312 11.79 17.68 20.78
N PHE A 313 11.93 18.06 19.50
CA PHE A 313 13.02 17.63 18.62
C PHE A 313 13.77 18.84 18.06
N PRO A 314 14.49 19.63 18.88
CA PRO A 314 15.03 20.92 18.47
C PRO A 314 16.08 20.85 17.34
N ALA A 315 16.67 19.67 17.10
CA ALA A 315 17.58 19.46 15.97
C ALA A 315 16.84 19.32 14.62
N PHE A 316 15.59 18.83 14.63
CA PHE A 316 14.76 18.69 13.44
C PHE A 316 14.43 20.07 12.85
N ALA A 317 14.76 20.29 11.59
CA ALA A 317 14.65 21.58 10.92
C ALA A 317 15.31 22.73 11.72
N GLY A 318 16.29 22.39 12.57
CA GLY A 318 17.08 23.31 13.39
C GLY A 318 18.58 23.19 13.14
N ALA A 319 19.02 22.10 12.51
CA ALA A 319 20.41 21.86 12.14
C ALA A 319 20.77 22.49 10.78
N GLY A 320 22.02 22.95 10.65
CA GLY A 320 22.54 23.53 9.41
C GLY A 320 22.07 24.97 9.14
N ASP A 321 22.33 25.42 7.91
CA ASP A 321 21.88 26.73 7.43
C ASP A 321 20.36 26.72 7.13
N PRO A 322 19.73 27.89 6.92
CA PRO A 322 18.29 27.96 6.65
C PRO A 322 17.83 27.13 5.44
N ALA A 323 18.67 26.94 4.41
CA ALA A 323 18.29 26.12 3.26
C ALA A 323 18.25 24.64 3.63
N VAL A 324 19.21 24.14 4.42
CA VAL A 324 19.18 22.76 4.93
C VAL A 324 17.94 22.53 5.81
N ARG A 325 17.61 23.47 6.69
CA ARG A 325 16.42 23.35 7.56
C ARG A 325 15.11 23.29 6.77
N ARG A 326 14.97 24.11 5.73
CA ARG A 326 13.78 24.09 4.85
C ARG A 326 13.73 22.82 4.00
N ARG A 327 14.86 22.34 3.49
CA ARG A 327 14.93 21.04 2.80
C ARG A 327 14.51 19.91 3.73
N GLU A 328 14.98 19.89 4.97
CA GLU A 328 14.61 18.85 5.92
C GLU A 328 13.12 18.85 6.21
N LEU A 329 12.53 20.03 6.47
CA LEU A 329 11.08 20.12 6.69
C LEU A 329 10.29 19.67 5.45
N ALA A 330 10.68 20.11 4.25
CA ALA A 330 10.05 19.69 3.01
C ALA A 330 10.14 18.16 2.81
N ALA A 331 11.30 17.57 3.07
CA ALA A 331 11.55 16.14 2.91
C ALA A 331 10.71 15.31 3.89
N PHE A 332 10.62 15.75 5.15
CA PHE A 332 9.77 15.12 6.15
C PHE A 332 8.30 15.18 5.76
N LEU A 333 7.80 16.37 5.43
CA LEU A 333 6.40 16.56 5.05
C LEU A 333 6.05 15.80 3.76
N ALA A 334 6.96 15.68 2.81
CA ALA A 334 6.72 14.94 1.57
C ALA A 334 6.60 13.43 1.78
N ASN A 335 7.40 12.86 2.68
CA ASN A 335 7.20 11.47 3.07
C ASN A 335 5.90 11.28 3.85
N VAL A 336 5.56 12.21 4.75
CA VAL A 336 4.27 12.21 5.44
C VAL A 336 3.10 12.28 4.46
N ASP A 337 3.17 13.13 3.44
CA ASP A 337 2.19 13.22 2.35
C ASP A 337 1.98 11.85 1.69
N HIS A 338 3.08 11.14 1.41
CA HIS A 338 3.01 9.82 0.81
C HIS A 338 2.41 8.76 1.75
N GLU A 339 2.90 8.65 3.00
CA GLU A 339 2.49 7.61 3.95
C GLU A 339 1.02 7.72 4.38
N SER A 340 0.51 8.94 4.48
CA SER A 340 -0.82 9.23 5.03
C SER A 340 -1.87 9.60 3.98
N GLY A 341 -1.49 9.57 2.69
CA GLY A 341 -2.34 10.03 1.58
C GLY A 341 -2.71 11.50 1.70
N GLY A 342 -1.72 12.38 1.91
CA GLY A 342 -1.92 13.82 2.10
C GLY A 342 -2.57 14.16 3.45
N LEU A 343 -2.22 13.41 4.51
CA LEU A 343 -2.81 13.52 5.84
C LEU A 343 -4.31 13.22 5.90
N VAL A 344 -4.87 12.52 4.90
CA VAL A 344 -6.28 12.11 4.91
C VAL A 344 -6.52 11.00 5.94
N TYR A 345 -5.56 10.06 6.05
CA TYR A 345 -5.70 8.87 6.90
C TYR A 345 -4.96 9.03 8.23
N VAL A 346 -5.66 8.75 9.33
CA VAL A 346 -5.09 8.76 10.70
C VAL A 346 -4.60 7.37 11.12
N GLU A 347 -5.19 6.33 10.56
CA GLU A 347 -4.86 4.94 10.81
C GLU A 347 -4.90 4.13 9.51
N GLU A 348 -4.20 3.01 9.51
CA GLU A 348 -4.13 2.09 8.39
C GLU A 348 -5.52 1.61 8.00
N VAL A 349 -5.88 1.87 6.75
CA VAL A 349 -7.23 1.57 6.23
C VAL A 349 -7.48 0.06 6.15
N ASN A 350 -6.44 -0.73 5.86
CA ASN A 350 -6.56 -2.17 5.68
C ASN A 350 -6.59 -2.94 7.01
N ARG A 351 -7.77 -2.99 7.65
CA ARG A 351 -7.98 -3.69 8.93
C ARG A 351 -7.61 -5.17 8.94
N SER A 352 -7.55 -5.82 7.77
CA SER A 352 -7.16 -7.24 7.68
C SER A 352 -5.70 -7.48 8.04
N LEU A 353 -4.83 -6.49 7.87
CA LEU A 353 -3.40 -6.60 8.19
C LEU A 353 -3.13 -6.28 9.66
N TRP A 354 -4.09 -5.73 10.40
CA TRP A 354 -3.85 -5.22 11.75
C TRP A 354 -3.28 -6.27 12.71
N GLY A 355 -3.63 -7.54 12.53
CA GLY A 355 -3.10 -8.66 13.32
C GLY A 355 -1.66 -9.06 12.99
N ASN A 356 -1.10 -8.61 11.87
CA ASN A 356 0.25 -8.93 11.42
C ASN A 356 1.32 -8.15 12.19
N TYR A 357 0.95 -7.00 12.78
CA TYR A 357 1.87 -6.08 13.41
C TYR A 357 2.15 -6.39 14.89
N CYS A 358 1.86 -7.61 15.32
CA CYS A 358 2.22 -8.09 16.63
C CYS A 358 3.29 -9.16 16.51
N ASP A 359 4.52 -8.79 16.82
CA ASP A 359 5.59 -9.73 17.07
C ASP A 359 5.44 -10.30 18.49
N ALA A 360 4.74 -11.42 18.58
CA ALA A 360 4.49 -12.13 19.84
C ALA A 360 5.75 -12.76 20.44
N ALA A 361 6.87 -12.83 19.70
CA ALA A 361 8.14 -13.33 20.22
C ALA A 361 8.85 -12.31 21.12
N GLN A 362 8.44 -11.04 21.10
CA GLN A 362 8.98 -10.03 22.00
C GLN A 362 8.62 -10.33 23.46
N PRO A 363 9.53 -10.11 24.42
CA PRO A 363 9.28 -10.44 25.83
C PRO A 363 8.14 -9.62 26.46
N TYR A 364 7.84 -8.44 25.91
CA TYR A 364 6.71 -7.61 26.31
C TYR A 364 5.42 -7.93 25.52
N GLY A 365 5.49 -8.79 24.51
CA GLY A 365 4.35 -9.22 23.70
C GLY A 365 3.53 -8.05 23.13
N CYS A 366 2.22 -8.21 23.17
CA CYS A 366 1.24 -7.31 22.56
C CYS A 366 0.12 -6.97 23.55
N PRO A 367 0.42 -6.22 24.63
CA PRO A 367 -0.51 -6.02 25.75
C PRO A 367 -1.80 -5.28 25.37
N ALA A 368 -1.75 -4.37 24.39
CA ALA A 368 -2.95 -3.72 23.83
C ALA A 368 -3.80 -4.64 22.93
N GLY A 369 -3.34 -5.86 22.63
CA GLY A 369 -4.00 -6.84 21.77
C GLY A 369 -3.25 -7.10 20.45
N GLN A 370 -3.51 -8.27 19.86
CA GLN A 370 -2.85 -8.73 18.62
C GLN A 370 -3.02 -7.76 17.44
N THR A 371 -4.18 -7.09 17.37
CA THR A 371 -4.55 -6.18 16.26
C THR A 371 -4.28 -4.71 16.54
N ALA A 372 -3.67 -4.39 17.69
CA ALA A 372 -3.60 -3.03 18.19
C ALA A 372 -2.45 -2.19 17.64
N TYR A 373 -1.50 -2.78 16.91
CA TYR A 373 -0.24 -2.12 16.50
C TYR A 373 -0.13 -1.88 15.00
N HIS A 374 -1.27 -1.76 14.33
CA HIS A 374 -1.37 -1.33 12.94
C HIS A 374 -0.89 0.11 12.72
N GLY A 375 -0.72 0.49 11.47
CA GLY A 375 -0.20 1.82 11.12
C GLY A 375 -1.06 2.96 11.66
N ARG A 376 -0.46 3.95 12.34
CA ARG A 376 -1.14 5.19 12.74
C ARG A 376 -0.26 6.42 12.55
N GLY A 377 -0.91 7.57 12.39
CA GLY A 377 -0.27 8.87 12.36
C GLY A 377 0.48 9.16 11.05
N PRO A 378 1.29 10.24 11.02
CA PRO A 378 1.82 10.83 9.79
C PRO A 378 2.71 9.90 8.97
N ILE A 379 3.35 8.92 9.60
CA ILE A 379 4.23 7.93 8.94
C ILE A 379 3.72 6.49 9.03
N GLN A 380 2.45 6.31 9.41
CA GLN A 380 1.85 4.99 9.58
C GLN A 380 2.67 4.08 10.54
N LEU A 381 3.01 4.58 11.75
CA LEU A 381 3.75 3.82 12.77
C LEU A 381 3.10 2.45 13.02
N SER A 382 3.84 1.38 12.76
CA SER A 382 3.36 0.00 12.79
C SER A 382 4.31 -0.88 13.59
N TRP A 383 3.82 -2.02 14.11
CA TRP A 383 4.52 -3.01 14.94
C TRP A 383 4.66 -2.66 16.43
N ASN A 384 4.30 -3.63 17.30
CA ASN A 384 4.44 -3.51 18.77
C ASN A 384 5.84 -3.09 19.21
N THR A 385 6.88 -3.53 18.49
CA THR A 385 8.29 -3.14 18.69
C THR A 385 8.50 -1.64 18.50
N ASN A 386 7.94 -1.06 17.43
CA ASN A 386 8.07 0.37 17.14
C ASN A 386 7.20 1.22 18.07
N TYR A 387 5.98 0.78 18.40
CA TYR A 387 5.17 1.46 19.42
C TYR A 387 5.89 1.50 20.77
N LYS A 388 6.56 0.41 21.18
CA LYS A 388 7.39 0.39 22.38
C LYS A 388 8.57 1.36 22.28
N ALA A 389 9.36 1.28 21.21
CA ALA A 389 10.56 2.09 21.05
C ALA A 389 10.25 3.60 20.94
N ALA A 390 9.20 3.96 20.18
CA ALA A 390 8.73 5.33 20.08
C ALA A 390 8.21 5.84 21.43
N GLY A 391 7.40 5.03 22.11
CA GLY A 391 6.83 5.37 23.41
C GLY A 391 7.90 5.63 24.48
N ASP A 392 8.91 4.77 24.56
CA ASP A 392 10.06 4.95 25.45
C ASP A 392 10.80 6.26 25.16
N ALA A 393 11.03 6.57 23.88
CA ALA A 393 11.79 7.74 23.46
C ALA A 393 11.05 9.06 23.73
N ILE A 394 9.73 9.10 23.54
CA ILE A 394 8.93 10.32 23.75
C ILE A 394 8.33 10.40 25.17
N GLY A 395 8.53 9.38 26.00
CA GLY A 395 8.04 9.32 27.38
C GLY A 395 6.53 9.10 27.48
N ILE A 396 5.93 8.37 26.53
CA ILE A 396 4.50 8.09 26.44
C ILE A 396 4.30 6.59 26.27
N ASP A 397 3.46 5.96 27.10
CA ASP A 397 3.19 4.52 26.98
C ASP A 397 2.32 4.19 25.76
N LEU A 398 2.96 4.06 24.61
CA LEU A 398 2.35 3.69 23.34
C LEU A 398 2.23 2.17 23.16
N LEU A 399 2.93 1.37 23.97
CA LEU A 399 2.78 -0.08 23.92
C LEU A 399 1.44 -0.50 24.52
N ASN A 400 1.07 0.04 25.69
CA ASN A 400 -0.20 -0.32 26.32
C ASN A 400 -1.39 0.50 25.80
N ASP A 401 -1.15 1.69 25.23
CA ASP A 401 -2.19 2.54 24.63
C ASP A 401 -1.74 3.09 23.26
N PRO A 402 -1.65 2.23 22.23
CA PRO A 402 -1.23 2.63 20.89
C PRO A 402 -2.20 3.61 20.23
N ASP A 403 -3.46 3.63 20.68
CA ASP A 403 -4.49 4.54 20.17
C ASP A 403 -4.23 6.01 20.53
N ARG A 404 -3.31 6.33 21.44
CA ARG A 404 -2.87 7.72 21.65
C ARG A 404 -2.39 8.36 20.36
N VAL A 405 -1.75 7.60 19.46
CA VAL A 405 -1.27 8.08 18.16
C VAL A 405 -2.42 8.55 17.25
N ARG A 406 -3.64 8.02 17.39
CA ARG A 406 -4.82 8.46 16.62
C ARG A 406 -5.77 9.40 17.39
N ARG A 407 -5.56 9.60 18.69
CA ARG A 407 -6.37 10.50 19.54
C ARG A 407 -5.70 11.83 19.82
N GLU A 408 -4.36 11.88 19.80
CA GLU A 408 -3.58 13.05 20.19
C GLU A 408 -2.67 13.51 19.05
N PRO A 409 -2.99 14.63 18.37
CA PRO A 409 -2.25 15.09 17.20
C PRO A 409 -0.76 15.32 17.46
N ALA A 410 -0.40 15.92 18.60
CA ALA A 410 0.99 16.16 18.97
C ALA A 410 1.75 14.85 19.18
N VAL A 411 1.11 13.81 19.73
CA VAL A 411 1.72 12.48 19.89
C VAL A 411 1.95 11.83 18.52
N ALA A 412 0.98 11.95 17.60
CA ALA A 412 1.13 11.46 16.23
C ALA A 412 2.33 12.10 15.51
N TRP A 413 2.49 13.42 15.62
CA TRP A 413 3.64 14.11 15.06
C TRP A 413 4.96 13.73 15.76
N GLN A 414 4.94 13.53 17.08
CA GLN A 414 6.13 13.09 17.82
C GLN A 414 6.60 11.69 17.39
N THR A 415 5.71 10.74 17.07
CA THR A 415 6.13 9.42 16.58
C THR A 415 6.78 9.51 15.19
N ALA A 416 6.26 10.37 14.32
CA ALA A 416 6.85 10.64 13.01
C ALA A 416 8.24 11.28 13.12
N LEU A 417 8.39 12.30 13.97
CA LEU A 417 9.68 12.93 14.23
C LEU A 417 10.67 11.97 14.92
N TRP A 418 10.20 11.14 15.85
CA TRP A 418 11.03 10.09 16.44
C TRP A 418 11.62 9.18 15.36
N PHE A 419 10.81 8.69 14.43
CA PHE A 419 11.30 7.84 13.34
C PHE A 419 12.34 8.60 12.50
N TRP A 420 11.97 9.79 12.02
CA TRP A 420 12.82 10.64 11.19
C TRP A 420 14.19 10.93 11.80
N MET A 421 14.22 11.17 13.11
CA MET A 421 15.43 11.58 13.83
C MET A 421 16.29 10.41 14.28
N THR A 422 15.71 9.21 14.49
CA THR A 422 16.40 8.13 15.21
C THR A 422 16.47 6.79 14.48
N GLN A 423 15.60 6.56 13.48
CA GLN A 423 15.47 5.26 12.83
C GLN A 423 16.14 5.27 11.45
N THR A 424 16.90 4.22 11.16
CA THR A 424 17.46 3.99 9.81
C THR A 424 16.53 3.16 8.94
N GLY A 425 15.56 2.46 9.55
CA GLY A 425 14.64 1.55 8.87
C GLY A 425 15.37 0.61 7.91
N ALA A 426 14.95 0.59 6.64
CA ALA A 426 15.56 -0.24 5.60
C ALA A 426 16.86 0.36 4.99
N GLY A 427 17.22 1.58 5.37
CA GLY A 427 18.40 2.30 4.92
C GLY A 427 19.61 2.12 5.82
N THR A 428 20.61 3.00 5.64
CA THR A 428 21.88 2.95 6.38
C THR A 428 22.12 4.17 7.28
N MET A 429 21.23 5.16 7.21
CA MET A 429 21.29 6.40 7.99
C MET A 429 19.88 6.86 8.35
N THR A 430 19.75 7.81 9.27
CA THR A 430 18.44 8.40 9.57
C THR A 430 18.05 9.39 8.47
N PRO A 431 16.75 9.60 8.21
CA PRO A 431 16.30 10.65 7.32
C PRO A 431 16.84 12.06 7.66
N HIS A 432 16.94 12.38 8.96
CA HIS A 432 17.60 13.61 9.43
C HIS A 432 19.05 13.72 8.93
N ALA A 433 19.85 12.66 9.12
CA ALA A 433 21.24 12.63 8.69
C ALA A 433 21.38 12.67 7.16
N ALA A 434 20.42 12.09 6.43
CA ALA A 434 20.42 12.12 4.97
C ALA A 434 20.32 13.55 4.42
N ILE A 435 19.40 14.37 4.96
CA ILE A 435 19.20 15.75 4.49
C ILE A 435 20.23 16.74 5.05
N THR A 436 20.64 16.56 6.31
CA THR A 436 21.63 17.46 6.94
C THR A 436 23.07 17.13 6.55
N GLY A 437 23.32 15.92 6.05
CA GLY A 437 24.59 15.46 5.51
C GLY A 437 24.60 15.47 3.98
N THR A 438 25.14 14.41 3.38
CA THR A 438 25.31 14.28 1.92
C THR A 438 24.43 13.18 1.30
N GLY A 439 23.46 12.65 2.05
CA GLY A 439 22.63 11.51 1.62
C GLY A 439 21.55 11.89 0.60
N GLY A 440 21.03 13.11 0.68
CA GLY A 440 19.95 13.58 -0.21
C GLY A 440 18.59 12.96 0.12
N PHE A 441 17.57 13.32 -0.66
CA PHE A 441 16.18 12.91 -0.39
C PHE A 441 15.96 11.40 -0.61
N GLY A 442 16.67 10.78 -1.56
CA GLY A 442 16.53 9.35 -1.86
C GLY A 442 16.87 8.44 -0.67
N GLU A 443 17.83 8.83 0.18
CA GLU A 443 18.15 8.08 1.40
C GLU A 443 17.05 8.17 2.47
N THR A 444 16.21 9.22 2.43
CA THR A 444 15.01 9.30 3.29
C THR A 444 13.96 8.27 2.86
N ILE A 445 13.73 8.13 1.54
CA ILE A 445 12.85 7.12 0.95
C ILE A 445 13.37 5.73 1.31
N ARG A 446 14.69 5.52 1.15
CA ARG A 446 15.34 4.25 1.47
C ARG A 446 15.13 3.85 2.92
N SER A 447 15.23 4.80 3.83
CA SER A 447 15.06 4.56 5.26
C SER A 447 13.62 4.20 5.63
N ILE A 448 12.63 4.84 4.99
CA ILE A 448 11.21 4.67 5.31
C ILE A 448 10.64 3.39 4.69
N ASN A 449 10.85 3.18 3.39
CA ASN A 449 10.30 2.00 2.69
C ASN A 449 11.21 1.45 1.58
N GLY A 450 12.52 1.63 1.72
CA GLY A 450 13.48 1.30 0.67
C GLY A 450 13.60 -0.17 0.30
N ALA A 451 13.22 -1.08 1.20
CA ALA A 451 13.22 -2.51 0.91
C ALA A 451 12.21 -2.88 -0.18
N LEU A 452 11.13 -2.10 -0.33
CA LEU A 452 10.06 -2.34 -1.29
C LEU A 452 10.12 -1.38 -2.48
N GLU A 453 10.58 -0.15 -2.27
CA GLU A 453 10.49 0.91 -3.28
C GLU A 453 11.80 1.12 -4.05
N CYS A 454 12.95 1.12 -3.37
CA CYS A 454 14.20 1.57 -3.98
C CYS A 454 14.84 0.51 -4.91
N ASN A 455 15.87 0.90 -5.66
CA ASN A 455 16.64 0.03 -6.56
C ASN A 455 15.77 -0.59 -7.67
N GLY A 456 14.76 0.18 -8.12
CA GLY A 456 13.80 -0.27 -9.14
C GLY A 456 12.67 -1.15 -8.61
N GLY A 457 12.50 -1.29 -7.29
CA GLY A 457 11.41 -2.07 -6.69
C GLY A 457 10.03 -1.50 -6.99
N ASN A 458 9.85 -0.20 -6.78
CA ASN A 458 8.62 0.53 -7.10
C ASN A 458 8.92 1.98 -7.51
N THR A 459 9.39 2.16 -8.74
CA THR A 459 9.78 3.47 -9.28
C THR A 459 8.64 4.50 -9.30
N ALA A 460 7.38 4.05 -9.38
CA ALA A 460 6.22 4.94 -9.33
C ALA A 460 6.04 5.57 -7.93
N GLN A 461 6.23 4.80 -6.87
CA GLN A 461 6.13 5.30 -5.49
C GLN A 461 7.30 6.22 -5.14
N VAL A 462 8.52 5.84 -5.55
CA VAL A 462 9.69 6.71 -5.40
C VAL A 462 9.47 8.05 -6.09
N ARG A 463 8.97 8.04 -7.34
CA ARG A 463 8.63 9.26 -8.07
C ARG A 463 7.55 10.09 -7.39
N SER A 464 6.50 9.45 -6.87
CA SER A 464 5.44 10.14 -6.11
C SER A 464 6.00 10.92 -4.91
N ARG A 465 6.93 10.31 -4.15
CA ARG A 465 7.62 11.00 -3.03
C ARG A 465 8.46 12.18 -3.51
N ILE A 466 9.21 12.00 -4.61
CA ILE A 466 10.05 13.05 -5.19
C ILE A 466 9.18 14.23 -5.66
N ASP A 467 8.06 13.97 -6.32
CA ASP A 467 7.14 15.00 -6.81
C ASP A 467 6.56 15.81 -5.62
N SER A 468 6.17 15.16 -4.53
CA SER A 468 5.75 15.84 -3.30
C SER A 468 6.88 16.65 -2.66
N TYR A 469 8.10 16.12 -2.62
CA TYR A 469 9.26 16.83 -2.08
C TYR A 469 9.58 18.10 -2.87
N GLN A 470 9.58 18.02 -4.20
CA GLN A 470 9.81 19.18 -5.06
C GLN A 470 8.73 20.24 -4.87
N ARG A 471 7.45 19.86 -4.77
CA ARG A 471 6.35 20.81 -4.48
C ARG A 471 6.53 21.50 -3.13
N PHE A 472 6.91 20.76 -2.10
CA PHE A 472 7.06 21.31 -0.75
C PHE A 472 8.34 22.15 -0.59
N ALA A 473 9.43 21.74 -1.23
CA ALA A 473 10.65 22.54 -1.31
C ALA A 473 10.41 23.87 -2.03
N ALA A 474 9.68 23.85 -3.15
CA ALA A 474 9.27 25.07 -3.86
C ALA A 474 8.36 25.96 -3.01
N ALA A 475 7.41 25.36 -2.27
CA ALA A 475 6.54 26.10 -1.36
C ALA A 475 7.30 26.77 -0.20
N LEU A 476 8.43 26.19 0.24
CA LEU A 476 9.33 26.78 1.23
C LEU A 476 10.45 27.65 0.60
N GLY A 477 10.42 27.88 -0.72
CA GLY A 477 11.42 28.69 -1.41
C GLY A 477 12.84 28.14 -1.26
N VAL A 478 13.02 26.83 -1.35
CA VAL A 478 14.34 26.18 -1.26
C VAL A 478 14.58 25.23 -2.43
N ASP A 479 15.84 25.17 -2.89
CA ASP A 479 16.28 24.17 -3.85
C ASP A 479 16.29 22.77 -3.21
N PRO A 480 15.71 21.74 -3.84
CA PRO A 480 15.59 20.40 -3.28
C PRO A 480 16.93 19.67 -3.11
N GLY A 481 18.00 20.16 -3.74
CA GLY A 481 19.31 19.52 -3.78
C GLY A 481 19.35 18.31 -4.72
N ASP A 482 20.48 17.59 -4.64
CA ASP A 482 20.76 16.42 -5.48
C ASP A 482 20.33 15.10 -4.81
N HIS A 483 20.53 13.98 -5.52
CA HIS A 483 20.27 12.61 -5.03
C HIS A 483 18.83 12.41 -4.51
N LEU A 484 17.86 12.76 -5.35
CA LEU A 484 16.44 12.66 -5.00
C LEU A 484 15.89 11.22 -5.06
N ASP A 485 16.55 10.36 -5.84
CA ASP A 485 16.08 9.01 -6.19
C ASP A 485 16.82 7.90 -5.42
N CYS A 486 16.24 6.70 -5.41
CA CYS A 486 16.80 5.46 -4.88
C CYS A 486 16.32 4.27 -5.76
#